data_AF-E6QQJ0-F1
#
_entry.id   AF-E6QQJ0-F1
#
_cell.length_a   1.000
_cell.length_b   1.000
_cell.length_c   1.000
_cell.angle_alpha   90.00
_cell.angle_beta   90.00
_cell.angle_gamma   90.00
#
_symmetry.space_group_name_H-M   'P 1'
#
loop_
_entity.id
_entity.type
_entity.pdbx_description
1 polymer ?
#
loop_
_entity_poly.entity_id
_entity_poly.type
_entity_poly.pdbx_seq_one_letter_code
_entity_poly.pdbx_strand_id
1 'polypeptide(L)' 'MVKEVQISIKMESNLRDQFMSVAAYRHRPAVQIVRELMRLYIADSETPHVLTAETRRKSDRGEDVFCASSAMDLFTY' A
#
# COMPACT_ATOMS: atom_id res chain seq x y z
N MET A 1 18.15 -2.31 -19.70
CA MET A 1 17.89 -0.87 -19.46
C MET A 1 16.59 -0.75 -18.70
N VAL A 2 16.61 -0.17 -17.50
CA VAL A 2 15.38 0.14 -16.76
C VAL A 2 14.77 1.36 -17.43
N LYS A 3 13.52 1.26 -17.87
CA LYS A 3 12.81 2.36 -18.54
C LYS A 3 12.60 3.47 -17.51
N GLU A 4 13.18 4.65 -17.72
CA GLU A 4 12.93 5.80 -16.86
C GLU A 4 11.48 6.27 -17.07
N VAL A 5 10.74 6.42 -15.97
CA VAL A 5 9.34 6.87 -15.98
C VAL A 5 9.26 8.19 -15.21
N GLN A 6 8.64 9.20 -15.83
CA GLN A 6 8.39 10.49 -15.21
C GLN A 6 6.96 10.54 -14.65
N ILE A 7 6.82 11.01 -13.42
CA ILE A 7 5.53 11.28 -12.78
C ILE A 7 5.40 12.79 -12.61
N SER A 8 4.25 13.35 -13.01
CA SER A 8 3.90 14.75 -12.75
C SER A 8 2.66 14.78 -11.86
N ILE A 9 2.71 15.57 -10.79
CA ILE A 9 1.66 15.63 -9.77
C ILE A 9 1.23 17.08 -9.63
N LYS A 10 -0.08 17.33 -9.72
CA LYS A 10 -0.67 18.63 -9.35
C LYS A 10 -0.90 18.63 -7.84
N MET A 11 -0.51 19.72 -7.18
CA MET A 11 -0.67 19.92 -5.75
C MET A 11 -0.88 21.39 -5.44
N GLU A 12 -1.42 21.68 -4.26
CA GLU A 12 -1.60 23.03 -3.75
C GLU A 12 -0.24 23.73 -3.60
N SER A 13 -0.16 25.00 -3.99
CA SER A 13 1.09 25.78 -3.91
C SER A 13 1.63 25.84 -2.48
N ASN A 14 0.75 26.10 -1.51
CA ASN A 14 1.13 26.17 -0.09
C ASN A 14 1.71 24.84 0.43
N LEU A 15 1.10 23.71 0.04
CA LEU A 15 1.60 22.39 0.43
C LEU A 15 2.99 22.12 -0.15
N ARG A 16 3.21 22.45 -1.44
CA ARG A 16 4.52 22.35 -2.08
C ARG A 16 5.56 23.18 -1.33
N ASP A 17 5.25 24.43 -1.03
CA ASP A 17 6.22 25.34 -0.44
C ASP A 17 6.61 24.91 0.99
N GLN A 18 5.64 24.46 1.79
CA GLN A 18 5.91 23.87 3.10
C GLN A 18 6.76 22.59 2.99
N PHE A 19 6.41 21.69 2.07
CA PHE A 19 7.15 20.45 1.88
C PHE A 19 8.61 20.73 1.45
N MET A 20 8.81 21.65 0.52
CA MET A 20 10.13 22.05 0.05
C MET A 20 10.96 22.71 1.16
N SER A 21 10.33 23.57 1.99
CA SER A 21 10.98 24.19 3.15
C SER A 21 11.50 23.14 4.14
N VAL A 22 10.66 22.17 4.50
CA VAL A 22 11.03 21.09 5.42
C VAL A 22 12.10 20.17 4.81
N ALA A 23 11.99 19.86 3.52
CA ALA A 23 12.97 19.04 2.81
C ALA A 23 14.35 19.72 2.76
N ALA A 24 14.37 21.03 2.49
CA ALA A 24 15.59 21.85 2.49
C ALA A 24 16.22 21.91 3.89
N TYR A 25 15.41 22.14 4.93
CA TYR A 25 15.87 22.13 6.32
C TYR A 25 16.50 20.80 6.73
N ARG A 26 15.95 19.68 6.24
CA ARG A 26 16.51 18.34 6.49
C ARG A 26 17.65 17.96 5.55
N HIS A 27 18.06 18.84 4.63
CA HIS A 27 19.05 18.57 3.58
C HIS A 27 18.74 17.33 2.74
N ARG A 28 17.45 17.05 2.51
CA ARG A 28 16.99 15.89 1.73
C ARG A 28 16.32 16.34 0.44
N PRO A 29 16.67 15.79 -0.73
CA PRO A 29 15.94 16.06 -1.97
C PRO A 29 14.47 15.63 -1.86
N ALA A 30 13.55 16.51 -2.24
CA ALA A 30 12.11 16.25 -2.25
C ALA A 30 11.74 14.94 -2.98
N VAL A 31 12.34 14.68 -4.13
CA VAL A 31 12.13 13.46 -4.93
C VAL A 31 12.58 12.20 -4.18
N GLN A 32 13.63 12.28 -3.37
CA GLN A 32 14.07 11.14 -2.57
C GLN A 32 13.05 10.81 -1.48
N ILE A 33 12.49 11.83 -0.82
CA ILE A 33 11.44 11.67 0.18
C ILE A 33 10.20 11.03 -0.45
N VAL A 34 9.75 11.53 -1.61
CA VAL A 34 8.59 10.96 -2.32
C VAL A 34 8.83 9.50 -2.70
N ARG A 35 10.02 9.16 -3.20
CA ARG A 35 10.38 7.77 -3.53
C ARG A 35 10.40 6.86 -2.29
N GLU A 36 10.86 7.37 -1.16
CA GLU A 36 10.84 6.62 0.11
C GLU A 36 9.41 6.41 0.60
N LEU A 37 8.58 7.45 0.57
CA LEU A 37 7.15 7.35 0.90
C LEU A 37 6.43 6.34 0.01
N MET A 38 6.73 6.31 -1.29
CA MET A 38 6.18 5.29 -2.20
C MET A 38 6.58 3.87 -1.78
N ARG A 39 7.85 3.64 -1.41
CA ARG A 39 8.30 2.32 -0.94
C ARG A 39 7.64 1.93 0.38
N LEU A 40 7.52 2.87 1.32
CA LEU A 40 6.83 2.64 2.59
C LEU A 40 5.36 2.30 2.36
N TYR A 41 4.68 3.00 1.46
CA TYR A 41 3.29 2.72 1.11
C TYR A 41 3.11 1.34 0.47
N ILE A 42 4.02 0.93 -0.41
CA ILE A 42 3.99 -0.43 -0.99
C ILE A 42 4.21 -1.48 0.11
N ALA A 43 5.23 -1.31 0.96
CA ALA A 43 5.52 -2.25 2.04
C ALA A 43 4.37 -2.35 3.07
N ASP A 44 3.70 -1.23 3.34
CA ASP A 44 2.49 -1.20 4.17
C ASP A 44 1.35 -1.98 3.50
N SER A 45 1.15 -1.82 2.19
CA SER A 45 0.12 -2.56 1.45
C SER A 45 0.41 -4.06 1.28
N GLU A 46 1.68 -4.46 1.27
CA GLU A 46 2.09 -5.86 1.25
C GLU A 46 1.89 -6.54 2.61
N THR A 47 1.87 -5.76 3.70
CA THR A 47 1.47 -6.26 5.01
C THR A 47 -0.04 -6.46 4.98
N PRO A 48 -0.56 -7.71 5.05
CA PRO A 48 -1.99 -7.92 5.02
C PRO A 48 -2.61 -7.12 6.16
N HIS A 49 -3.67 -6.35 5.87
CA HIS A 49 -4.44 -5.68 6.91
C HIS A 49 -4.68 -6.69 8.04
N VAL A 50 -4.56 -6.25 9.30
CA VAL A 50 -4.80 -7.09 10.49
C VAL A 50 -6.00 -8.04 10.33
N LEU A 51 -7.12 -7.57 9.78
CA LEU A 51 -8.29 -8.40 9.51
C LEU A 51 -8.00 -9.51 8.49
N THR A 52 -7.33 -9.21 7.37
CA THR A 52 -6.90 -10.21 6.37
C THR A 52 -5.92 -11.21 6.99
N ALA A 53 -4.96 -10.75 7.80
CA ALA A 53 -4.00 -11.62 8.47
C ALA A 53 -4.69 -12.56 9.48
N GLU A 54 -5.62 -12.05 10.28
CA GLU A 54 -6.41 -12.83 11.25
C GLU A 54 -7.34 -13.83 10.56
N THR A 55 -8.08 -13.43 9.53
CA THR A 55 -8.92 -14.36 8.75
C THR A 55 -8.09 -15.48 8.15
N ARG A 56 -6.89 -15.17 7.63
CA ARG A 56 -5.96 -16.20 7.14
C ARG A 56 -5.51 -17.14 8.25
N ARG A 57 -5.09 -16.62 9.42
CA ARG A 57 -4.69 -17.45 10.58
C ARG A 57 -5.81 -18.33 11.11
N LYS A 58 -7.06 -17.83 11.09
CA LYS A 58 -8.25 -18.62 11.44
C LYS A 58 -8.46 -19.74 10.44
N SER A 59 -8.41 -19.42 9.14
CA SER A 59 -8.53 -20.42 8.07
C SER A 59 -7.47 -21.51 8.16
N ASP A 60 -6.20 -21.15 8.41
CA ASP A 60 -5.09 -22.09 8.61
C ASP A 60 -5.31 -23.03 9.82
N ARG A 61 -6.09 -22.60 10.82
CA ARG A 61 -6.50 -23.39 11.99
C ARG A 61 -7.81 -24.17 11.78
N GLY A 62 -8.45 -24.04 10.61
CA GLY A 62 -9.78 -24.60 10.34
C GLY A 62 -10.94 -23.83 10.99
N GLU A 63 -10.69 -22.65 11.54
CA GLU A 63 -11.70 -21.75 12.09
C GLU A 63 -12.32 -20.90 10.98
N ASP A 64 -13.63 -20.69 11.01
CA ASP A 64 -14.38 -19.92 10.00
C ASP A 64 -14.16 -20.41 8.55
N VAL A 65 -13.92 -21.72 8.36
CA VAL A 65 -13.78 -22.37 7.04
C VAL A 65 -15.07 -23.06 6.63
N PHE A 66 -15.53 -22.79 5.42
CA PHE A 66 -16.74 -23.38 4.84
C PHE A 66 -16.39 -24.16 3.58
N CYS A 67 -16.99 -25.34 3.42
CA CYS A 67 -16.77 -26.21 2.27
C CYS A 67 -18.00 -26.17 1.35
N ALA A 68 -17.76 -26.07 0.05
CA ALA A 68 -18.78 -26.27 -0.97
C ALA A 68 -18.48 -27.57 -1.73
N SER A 69 -19.53 -28.34 -2.01
CA SER A 69 -19.45 -29.62 -2.73
C SER A 69 -19.37 -29.47 -4.25
N SER A 70 -19.75 -28.30 -4.78
CA SER A 70 -19.68 -27.95 -6.20
C SER A 70 -19.58 -26.44 -6.41
N ALA A 71 -19.24 -26.01 -7.62
CA ALA A 71 -19.21 -24.59 -7.96
C ALA A 71 -20.59 -23.91 -7.83
N MET A 72 -21.68 -24.61 -8.16
CA MET A 72 -23.03 -24.08 -7.94
C MET A 72 -23.32 -23.89 -6.44
N ASP A 73 -22.97 -24.87 -5.61
CA ASP A 73 -23.15 -24.83 -4.15
C ASP A 73 -22.41 -23.63 -3.51
N LEU A 74 -21.21 -23.31 -4.02
CA LEU A 74 -20.42 -22.15 -3.56
C LEU A 74 -21.12 -20.80 -3.80
N PHE A 75 -21.85 -20.64 -4.91
CA PHE A 75 -22.53 -19.39 -5.26
C PHE A 75 -23.97 -19.30 -4.74
N THR A 76 -24.45 -20.34 -4.05
CA THR A 76 -25.83 -20.41 -3.53
C THR A 76 -25.91 -20.03 -2.04
N TYR A 77 -24.76 -19.83 -1.38
CA TYR A 77 -24.63 -19.45 0.02
C TYR A 77 -24.75 -17.94 0.26
#